data_AF-A0ABD5SKY9-F1
#
_entry.id   AF-A0ABD5SKY9-F1
#
_cell.length_a   1.000
_cell.length_b   1.000
_cell.length_c   1.000
_cell.angle_alpha   90.00
_cell.angle_beta   90.00
_cell.angle_gamma   90.00
#
_symmetry.space_group_name_H-M   'P 1'
#
loop_
_entity.id
_entity.type
_entity.pdbx_description
1 polymer ?
#
loop_
_entity_poly.entity_id
_entity_poly.type
_entity_poly.pdbx_seq_one_letter_code
_entity_poly.pdbx_strand_id
1 'polypeptide(L)' 'VAGPTGGSDHTPVGTVYIGVSYAGPWGSEESYATVSRYEFDGDRADVRAETVDRALADLLSELEARETTR' A
#
# COMPACT_ATOMS: atom_id res chain seq x y z
N VAL A 1 -10.80 -4.48 -1.80
CA VAL A 1 -12.01 -5.21 -2.25
C VAL A 1 -11.64 -6.02 -3.47
N ALA A 2 -11.27 -7.29 -3.28
CA ALA A 2 -10.73 -8.10 -4.39
C ALA A 2 -11.80 -8.60 -5.39
N GLY A 3 -13.09 -8.30 -5.19
CA GLY A 3 -14.14 -8.68 -6.14
C GLY A 3 -14.50 -10.18 -6.19
N PRO A 4 -15.39 -10.56 -7.13
CA PRO A 4 -16.06 -9.69 -8.12
C PRO A 4 -17.24 -8.88 -7.53
N THR A 5 -17.67 -9.19 -6.31
CA THR A 5 -18.75 -8.50 -5.60
C THR A 5 -18.23 -7.78 -4.35
N GLY A 6 -19.09 -6.98 -3.70
CA GLY A 6 -18.78 -6.30 -2.44
C GLY A 6 -18.19 -4.90 -2.59
N GLY A 7 -18.16 -4.35 -3.80
CA GLY A 7 -17.91 -2.92 -4.01
C GLY A 7 -19.15 -2.08 -3.74
N SER A 8 -18.92 -0.80 -3.44
CA SER A 8 -19.94 0.26 -3.35
C SER A 8 -19.45 1.51 -4.09
N ASP A 9 -20.32 2.50 -4.29
CA ASP A 9 -19.92 3.79 -4.90
C ASP A 9 -18.79 4.47 -4.12
N HIS A 10 -18.72 4.24 -2.80
CA HIS A 10 -17.67 4.78 -1.94
C HIS A 10 -16.43 3.90 -1.87
N THR A 11 -16.53 2.62 -2.24
CA THR A 11 -15.40 1.68 -2.22
C THR A 11 -15.60 0.66 -3.34
N PRO A 12 -15.23 1.01 -4.59
CA PRO A 12 -15.36 0.12 -5.73
C PRO A 12 -14.64 -1.22 -5.54
N VAL A 13 -15.08 -2.24 -6.26
CA VAL A 13 -14.27 -3.45 -6.49
C VAL A 13 -12.93 -3.01 -7.08
N GLY A 14 -11.84 -3.64 -6.66
CA GLY A 14 -10.49 -3.21 -6.99
C GLY A 14 -9.89 -2.22 -5.99
N THR A 15 -10.68 -1.60 -5.11
CA THR A 15 -10.11 -0.66 -4.11
C THR A 15 -9.17 -1.37 -3.14
N VAL A 16 -7.92 -0.94 -3.03
CA VAL A 16 -6.91 -1.49 -2.12
C VAL A 16 -6.27 -0.35 -1.34
N TYR A 17 -6.07 -0.55 -0.04
CA TYR A 17 -5.27 0.35 0.78
C TYR A 17 -3.99 -0.37 1.16
N ILE A 18 -2.85 0.28 0.94
CA ILE A 18 -1.53 -0.22 1.30
C ILE A 18 -0.96 0.73 2.34
N GLY A 19 -0.53 0.17 3.47
CA GLY A 19 0.14 0.91 4.53
C GLY A 19 1.57 0.45 4.68
N VAL A 20 2.50 1.39 4.78
CA VAL A 20 3.91 1.14 5.11
C VAL A 20 4.21 1.79 6.45
N SER A 21 4.82 1.05 7.38
CA SER A 21 5.22 1.57 8.67
C SER A 21 6.70 1.39 8.90
N TYR A 22 7.33 2.45 9.41
CA TYR A 22 8.72 2.44 9.82
C TYR A 22 8.79 2.57 11.34
N ALA A 23 9.49 1.63 11.97
CA ALA A 23 9.82 1.69 13.39
C ALA A 23 11.21 2.31 13.55
N GLY A 24 11.26 3.56 14.00
CA GLY A 24 12.51 4.23 14.35
C GLY A 24 13.12 3.65 15.62
N PRO A 25 14.42 3.89 15.85
CA PRO A 25 15.07 3.55 17.11
C PRO A 25 14.31 4.12 18.30
N TRP A 26 14.31 3.41 19.43
CA TRP A 26 13.62 3.85 20.63
C TRP A 26 14.10 5.23 21.08
N GLY A 27 13.17 6.16 21.33
CA GLY A 27 13.48 7.53 21.75
C GLY A 27 13.93 8.48 20.63
N SER A 28 13.96 8.05 19.37
CA SER A 28 14.33 8.92 18.22
C SER A 28 13.18 9.77 17.68
N GLU A 29 11.93 9.40 18.00
CA GLU A 29 10.72 9.99 17.40
C GLU A 29 10.65 9.86 15.86
N GLU A 30 11.49 9.03 15.24
CA GLU A 30 11.55 8.85 13.78
C GLU A 30 10.53 7.85 13.21
N SER A 31 9.73 7.20 14.06
CA SER A 31 8.71 6.25 13.63
C SER A 31 7.62 6.96 12.84
N TYR A 32 7.17 6.36 11.74
CA TYR A 32 6.07 6.90 10.94
C TYR A 32 5.26 5.79 10.27
N ALA A 33 4.11 6.16 9.71
CA ALA A 33 3.35 5.32 8.81
C ALA A 33 2.75 6.14 7.67
N THR A 34 2.72 5.56 6.48
CA THR A 34 2.06 6.10 5.28
C THR A 34 0.95 5.15 4.84
N VAL A 35 -0.09 5.70 4.20
CA VAL A 35 -1.19 4.93 3.60
C VAL A 35 -1.51 5.51 2.23
N SER A 36 -1.57 4.62 1.24
CA SER A 36 -1.98 4.92 -0.13
C SER A 36 -3.24 4.14 -0.49
N ARG A 37 -4.14 4.76 -1.27
CA ARG A 37 -5.31 4.11 -1.86
C ARG A 37 -5.06 3.86 -3.34
N TYR A 38 -5.31 2.65 -3.78
CA TYR A 38 -5.29 2.21 -5.17
C TYR A 38 -6.64 1.65 -5.59
N GLU A 39 -6.85 1.59 -6.89
CA GLU A 39 -7.95 0.91 -7.53
C GLU A 39 -7.36 0.12 -8.68
N PHE A 40 -7.48 -1.20 -8.61
CA PHE A 40 -6.97 -2.12 -9.64
C PHE A 40 -8.13 -2.70 -10.43
N ASP A 41 -7.94 -2.78 -11.74
CA ASP A 41 -8.87 -3.45 -12.63
C ASP A 41 -8.60 -4.96 -12.66
N GLY A 42 -9.47 -5.70 -13.33
CA GLY A 42 -9.32 -7.15 -13.52
C GLY A 42 -10.09 -7.99 -12.51
N ASP A 43 -9.82 -9.29 -12.54
CA ASP A 43 -10.48 -10.24 -11.68
C ASP A 43 -9.84 -10.33 -10.29
N ARG A 44 -10.32 -11.26 -9.46
CA ARG A 44 -9.83 -11.41 -8.09
C ARG A 44 -8.36 -11.82 -8.02
N ALA A 45 -7.87 -12.57 -8.99
CA ALA A 45 -6.47 -12.97 -9.07
C ALA A 45 -5.60 -11.79 -9.53
N ASP A 46 -6.06 -11.02 -10.52
CA ASP A 46 -5.38 -9.82 -11.02
C ASP A 46 -5.19 -8.79 -9.91
N VAL A 47 -6.29 -8.41 -9.22
CA VAL A 47 -6.25 -7.45 -8.11
C VAL A 47 -5.29 -7.90 -7.00
N ARG A 48 -5.19 -9.21 -6.73
CA ARG A 48 -4.26 -9.75 -5.74
C ARG A 48 -2.81 -9.65 -6.18
N ALA A 49 -2.52 -10.00 -7.43
CA ALA A 49 -1.17 -9.88 -7.98
C ALA A 49 -0.69 -8.43 -7.96
N GLU A 50 -1.51 -7.51 -8.48
CA GLU A 50 -1.19 -6.08 -8.50
C GLU A 50 -1.03 -5.48 -7.09
N THR A 51 -1.84 -5.95 -6.13
CA THR A 51 -1.68 -5.54 -4.71
C THR A 51 -0.30 -5.89 -4.17
N VAL A 52 0.21 -7.09 -4.47
CA VAL A 52 1.52 -7.54 -3.99
C VAL A 52 2.63 -6.71 -4.63
N ASP A 53 2.59 -6.56 -5.94
CA ASP A 53 3.60 -5.79 -6.68
C ASP A 53 3.62 -4.33 -6.21
N ARG A 54 2.45 -3.73 -6.02
CA ARG A 54 2.34 -2.36 -5.52
C ARG A 54 2.82 -2.21 -4.08
N ALA A 55 2.54 -3.17 -3.22
CA ALA A 55 2.99 -3.12 -1.82
C ALA A 55 4.52 -3.18 -1.71
N LEU A 56 5.16 -4.02 -2.53
CA LEU A 56 6.62 -4.11 -2.59
C LEU A 56 7.24 -2.84 -3.19
N ALA A 57 6.64 -2.27 -4.23
CA ALA A 57 7.08 -1.02 -4.83
C ALA A 57 6.98 0.16 -3.85
N ASP A 58 5.86 0.27 -3.12
CA ASP A 58 5.65 1.32 -2.12
C ASP A 58 6.65 1.17 -0.96
N LEU A 59 6.88 -0.05 -0.47
CA LEU A 59 7.91 -0.31 0.54
C LEU A 59 9.32 0.08 0.06
N LEU A 60 9.68 -0.30 -1.17
CA LEU A 60 10.98 0.06 -1.75
C LEU A 60 11.14 1.58 -1.85
N SER A 61 10.12 2.28 -2.34
CA SER A 61 10.14 3.74 -2.44
C SER A 61 10.32 4.42 -1.08
N GLU A 62 9.71 3.90 -0.02
CA GLU A 62 9.88 4.41 1.35
C GLU A 62 11.30 4.18 1.87
N LEU A 63 11.93 3.04 1.55
CA LEU A 63 13.32 2.77 1.89
C LEU A 63 14.30 3.71 1.16
N GLU A 64 14.13 3.89 -0.15
CA GLU A 64 14.96 4.78 -0.97
C GLU A 64 14.85 6.26 -0.54
N ALA A 65 13.63 6.70 -0.22
CA ALA A 65 13.40 8.05 0.30
C ALA A 65 14.14 8.28 1.63
N ARG A 66 14.20 7.26 2.50
CA ARG A 66 14.94 7.33 3.77
C ARG A 66 16.46 7.29 3.57
N GLU A 67 16.96 6.54 2.60
CA GLU A 67 18.39 6.54 2.26
C GLU A 67 18.83 7.92 1.73
N THR A 68 17.98 8.58 0.94
CA THR A 68 18.27 9.92 0.40
C THR A 68 18.20 11.03 1.47
N THR A 69 17.45 10.81 2.54
CA THR A 69 17.26 11.79 3.63
C THR A 69 18.35 11.71 4.71
N ARG A 70 19.18 10.66 4.72
CA ARG A 70 20.34 10.50 5.62
C ARG A 70 21.59 11.17 5.06
#